data_AF-A0A7C5WXI7-F1
#
_entry.id   AF-A0A7C5WXI7-F1
#
_cell.length_a   1.000
_cell.length_b   1.000
_cell.length_c   1.000
_cell.angle_alpha   90.00
_cell.angle_beta   90.00
_cell.angle_gamma   90.00
#
_symmetry.space_group_name_H-M   'P 1'
#
loop_
_entity.id
_entity.type
_entity.pdbx_description
1 polymer ?
#
loop_
_entity_poly.entity_id
_entity_poly.type
_entity_poly.pdbx_seq_one_letter_code
_entity_poly.pdbx_strand_id
1 'polypeptide(L)'
;MKKGLLAVLLWLVSPVLLAAQDSAVFVSVKPVHAIVTGLMKDIATPELLIDGTQTPFDFKLAPAQRERMKQAKLVIWVGPELEKSLQATINSLPGSVKVIELLSQPDLKILPAHDNPDQRNPFFWMDDRNVIILLDLLTEAFIKTDPARSHIYVRNRLRMLKPLKRIDREYEYGYRGLKSGVAVQYYDALYYFEQAYALKILDQVAATPWDNVTAAGLLRVREHIASHQANCLFLDRSMPADNAALLTDGLAANVGMLDVLGQQFEPGESLYIKLMNFNTDVIKQCLDADMVAAASARKVASRDEMPATDSPGGRFILTNQYGELVTEEDLKKHYSVIYFGYTSCPDVCPTSLGVLTRALKLLGDKATNIQPYFITLDPERDTVDVMR
;
A
#
# COMPACT_ATOMS: atom_id res chain seq x y z
N MET A 1 -51.02 -39.29 -58.41
CA MET A 1 -51.28 -38.53 -57.17
C MET A 1 -50.39 -39.05 -56.06
N LYS A 2 -49.42 -38.23 -55.61
CA LYS A 2 -48.92 -38.04 -54.23
C LYS A 2 -47.50 -37.47 -54.31
N LYS A 3 -47.39 -36.18 -54.00
CA LYS A 3 -46.15 -35.44 -53.77
C LYS A 3 -45.54 -35.93 -52.45
N GLY A 4 -44.32 -36.46 -52.48
CA GLY A 4 -43.51 -36.70 -51.28
C GLY A 4 -42.57 -35.52 -51.09
N LEU A 5 -42.82 -34.70 -50.07
CA LEU A 5 -42.01 -33.54 -49.70
C LEU A 5 -40.77 -34.02 -48.93
N LEU A 6 -39.57 -33.84 -49.50
CA LEU A 6 -38.31 -34.03 -48.79
C LEU A 6 -38.09 -32.81 -47.87
N ALA A 7 -38.18 -33.00 -46.56
CA ALA A 7 -37.78 -31.99 -45.58
C ALA A 7 -36.30 -32.19 -45.25
N VAL A 8 -35.44 -31.34 -45.82
CA VAL A 8 -34.02 -31.24 -45.45
C VAL A 8 -33.93 -30.39 -44.18
N LEU A 9 -33.62 -31.01 -43.05
CA LEU A 9 -33.36 -30.32 -41.78
C LEU A 9 -31.95 -29.72 -41.83
N LEU A 10 -31.83 -28.43 -42.19
CA LEU A 10 -30.58 -27.69 -42.02
C LEU A 10 -30.33 -27.45 -40.52
N TRP A 11 -29.38 -28.18 -39.95
CA TRP A 11 -28.77 -27.81 -38.66
C TRP A 11 -27.93 -26.56 -38.88
N LEU A 12 -28.47 -25.40 -38.49
CA LEU A 12 -27.72 -24.17 -38.30
C LEU A 12 -26.76 -24.37 -37.13
N VAL A 13 -25.53 -24.81 -37.43
CA VAL A 13 -24.41 -24.70 -36.51
C VAL A 13 -24.09 -23.21 -36.43
N SER A 14 -24.66 -22.52 -35.45
CA SER A 14 -24.23 -21.16 -35.11
C SER A 14 -22.74 -21.21 -34.79
N PRO A 15 -21.88 -20.45 -35.48
CA PRO A 15 -20.51 -20.30 -35.04
C PRO A 15 -20.58 -19.59 -33.69
N VAL A 16 -20.24 -20.33 -32.62
CA VAL A 16 -19.81 -19.71 -31.38
C VAL A 16 -18.59 -18.88 -31.78
N LEU A 17 -18.77 -17.57 -31.94
CA LEU A 17 -17.65 -16.65 -31.92
C LEU A 17 -16.93 -16.94 -30.60
N LEU A 18 -15.77 -17.60 -30.66
CA LEU A 18 -14.77 -17.43 -29.63
C LEU A 18 -14.53 -15.93 -29.55
N ALA A 19 -15.07 -15.28 -28.52
CA ALA A 19 -14.64 -13.95 -28.15
C ALA A 19 -13.12 -14.02 -28.05
N ALA A 20 -12.42 -13.25 -28.87
CA ALA A 20 -10.98 -13.12 -28.80
C ALA A 20 -10.58 -12.91 -27.32
N GLN A 21 -9.59 -13.66 -26.83
CA GLN A 21 -8.92 -13.38 -25.56
C GLN A 21 -8.13 -12.07 -25.72
N ASP A 22 -8.86 -10.96 -25.82
CA ASP A 22 -8.39 -9.77 -26.53
C ASP A 22 -7.66 -8.79 -25.62
N SER A 23 -7.07 -9.20 -24.48
CA SER A 23 -6.35 -8.29 -23.57
C SER A 23 -5.55 -9.03 -22.49
N ALA A 24 -4.43 -9.68 -22.83
CA ALA A 24 -3.58 -10.25 -21.78
C ALA A 24 -2.91 -9.12 -20.99
N VAL A 25 -3.37 -8.90 -19.76
CA VAL A 25 -2.74 -8.04 -18.75
C VAL A 25 -1.99 -8.96 -17.80
N PHE A 26 -0.69 -8.73 -17.64
CA PHE A 26 0.15 -9.48 -16.71
C PHE A 26 0.43 -8.65 -15.47
N VAL A 27 0.42 -9.30 -14.31
CA VAL A 27 0.78 -8.69 -13.03
C VAL A 27 1.79 -9.58 -12.33
N SER A 28 2.87 -8.99 -11.80
CA SER A 28 3.97 -9.76 -11.24
C SER A 28 3.60 -10.55 -9.98
N VAL A 29 3.03 -9.87 -8.97
CA VAL A 29 2.84 -10.41 -7.62
C VAL A 29 1.40 -10.31 -7.11
N LYS A 30 1.05 -11.22 -6.19
CA LYS A 30 -0.31 -11.39 -5.63
C LYS A 30 -0.91 -10.10 -5.03
N PRO A 31 -0.20 -9.28 -4.21
CA PRO A 31 -0.79 -8.07 -3.62
C PRO A 31 -1.28 -7.07 -4.68
N VAL A 32 -0.49 -6.86 -5.73
CA VAL A 32 -0.85 -5.99 -6.87
C VAL A 32 -1.93 -6.65 -7.74
N HIS A 33 -1.82 -7.96 -7.98
CA HIS A 33 -2.79 -8.72 -8.77
C HIS A 33 -4.19 -8.67 -8.16
N ALA A 34 -4.31 -8.68 -6.83
CA ALA A 34 -5.59 -8.50 -6.14
C ALA A 34 -6.28 -7.18 -6.53
N ILE A 35 -5.50 -6.09 -6.62
CA ILE A 35 -6.01 -4.78 -7.00
C ILE A 35 -6.44 -4.75 -8.47
N VAL A 36 -5.56 -5.24 -9.35
CA VAL A 36 -5.85 -5.29 -10.79
C VAL A 36 -7.05 -6.19 -11.10
N THR A 37 -7.17 -7.33 -10.43
CA THR A 37 -8.30 -8.26 -10.58
C THR A 37 -9.61 -7.60 -10.17
N GLY A 38 -9.61 -6.85 -9.06
CA GLY A 38 -10.79 -6.11 -8.62
C GLY A 38 -11.20 -5.02 -9.61
N LEU A 39 -10.23 -4.30 -10.19
CA LEU A 39 -10.46 -3.26 -11.21
C LEU A 39 -10.99 -3.84 -12.52
N MET A 40 -10.46 -4.98 -12.95
CA MET A 40 -10.83 -5.67 -14.20
C MET A 40 -12.04 -6.60 -14.06
N LYS A 41 -12.71 -6.63 -12.91
CA LYS A 41 -13.89 -7.49 -12.73
C LYS A 41 -14.97 -7.19 -13.76
N ASP A 42 -15.58 -8.24 -14.29
CA ASP A 42 -16.55 -8.23 -15.39
C ASP A 42 -15.96 -7.80 -16.75
N ILE A 43 -14.62 -7.73 -16.86
CA ILE A 43 -13.89 -7.43 -18.10
C ILE A 43 -13.04 -8.63 -18.52
N ALA A 44 -12.05 -8.97 -17.70
CA ALA A 44 -11.13 -10.09 -17.92
C ALA A 44 -10.39 -10.42 -16.62
N THR A 45 -9.74 -11.58 -16.57
CA THR A 45 -8.87 -11.94 -15.44
C THR A 45 -7.42 -11.66 -15.83
N PRO A 46 -6.68 -10.82 -15.08
CA PRO A 46 -5.26 -10.61 -15.32
C PRO A 46 -4.45 -11.89 -15.00
N GLU A 47 -3.41 -12.16 -15.77
CA GLU A 47 -2.51 -13.28 -15.55
C GLU A 47 -1.49 -12.91 -14.46
N LEU A 48 -1.40 -13.73 -13.42
CA LEU A 48 -0.39 -13.61 -12.36
C LEU A 48 0.90 -14.30 -12.82
N LEU A 49 2.04 -13.61 -12.80
CA LEU A 49 3.32 -14.17 -13.24
C LEU A 49 3.92 -15.10 -12.18
N ILE A 50 4.00 -14.61 -10.94
CA ILE A 50 4.59 -15.32 -9.80
C ILE A 50 3.45 -15.91 -8.98
N ASP A 51 3.15 -17.17 -9.25
CA ASP A 51 2.05 -17.92 -8.64
C ASP A 51 2.52 -19.22 -7.99
N GLY A 52 1.62 -19.89 -7.26
CA GLY A 52 1.89 -21.13 -6.56
C GLY A 52 2.83 -20.90 -5.37
N THR A 53 3.90 -21.69 -5.30
CA THR A 53 4.87 -21.68 -4.19
C THR A 53 6.07 -20.78 -4.46
N GLN A 54 6.22 -20.24 -5.68
CA GLN A 54 7.34 -19.36 -6.02
C GLN A 54 7.17 -17.98 -5.41
N THR A 55 8.28 -17.31 -5.17
CA THR A 55 8.39 -15.96 -4.65
C THR A 55 9.19 -15.11 -5.66
N PRO A 56 9.11 -13.77 -5.58
CA PRO A 56 9.97 -12.90 -6.40
C PRO A 56 11.46 -13.22 -6.33
N PHE A 57 11.91 -13.79 -5.21
CA PHE A 57 13.32 -14.04 -4.90
C PHE A 57 13.85 -15.37 -5.48
N ASP A 58 12.98 -16.30 -5.85
CA ASP A 58 13.34 -17.57 -6.48
C ASP A 58 12.64 -17.81 -7.84
N PHE A 59 11.84 -16.84 -8.29
CA PHE A 59 11.03 -16.95 -9.50
C PHE A 59 11.88 -17.17 -10.75
N LYS A 60 11.46 -18.15 -11.56
CA LYS A 60 12.03 -18.45 -12.87
C LYS A 60 10.95 -18.37 -13.93
N LEU A 61 11.04 -17.36 -14.79
CA LEU A 61 10.09 -17.16 -15.87
C LEU A 61 10.16 -18.32 -16.88
N ALA A 62 9.06 -19.06 -17.00
CA ALA A 62 8.96 -20.15 -17.98
C ALA A 62 8.99 -19.62 -19.42
N PRO A 63 9.58 -20.34 -20.38
CA PRO A 63 9.61 -19.93 -21.79
C PRO A 63 8.21 -19.64 -22.36
N ALA A 64 7.21 -20.45 -22.01
CA ALA A 64 5.84 -20.24 -22.46
C ALA A 64 5.22 -18.93 -21.91
N GLN A 65 5.46 -18.59 -20.64
CA GLN A 65 5.04 -17.31 -20.06
C GLN A 65 5.73 -16.14 -20.77
N ARG A 66 7.03 -16.25 -21.03
CA ARG A 66 7.80 -15.23 -21.75
C ARG A 66 7.22 -14.95 -23.14
N GLU A 67 6.89 -15.98 -23.92
CA GLU A 67 6.29 -15.79 -25.24
C GLU A 67 4.91 -15.13 -25.17
N ARG A 68 4.08 -15.47 -24.17
CA ARG A 68 2.80 -14.78 -23.95
C ARG A 68 2.98 -13.32 -23.55
N MET A 69 3.98 -13.00 -22.72
CA MET A 69 4.28 -11.62 -22.32
C MET A 69 4.62 -10.73 -23.52
N LYS A 70 5.29 -11.27 -24.56
CA LYS A 70 5.58 -10.51 -25.79
C LYS A 70 4.33 -10.09 -26.57
N GLN A 71 3.20 -10.75 -26.32
CA GLN A 71 1.91 -10.48 -26.95
C GLN A 71 0.95 -9.73 -25.99
N ALA A 72 1.42 -9.39 -24.79
CA ALA A 72 0.60 -8.71 -23.79
C ALA A 72 0.26 -7.28 -24.23
N LYS A 73 -0.90 -6.78 -23.79
CA LYS A 73 -1.23 -5.35 -23.93
C LYS A 73 -0.54 -4.53 -22.84
N LEU A 74 -0.44 -5.10 -21.64
CA LEU A 74 0.06 -4.43 -20.46
C LEU A 74 0.76 -5.43 -19.54
N VAL A 75 1.93 -5.04 -19.03
CA VAL A 75 2.64 -5.72 -17.95
C VAL A 75 2.79 -4.74 -16.79
N ILE A 76 2.32 -5.13 -15.61
CA ILE A 76 2.45 -4.39 -14.36
C ILE A 76 3.39 -5.17 -13.45
N TRP A 77 4.48 -4.56 -13.00
CA TRP A 77 5.46 -5.19 -12.12
C TRP A 77 5.96 -4.19 -11.08
N VAL A 78 6.49 -4.68 -9.96
CA VAL A 78 6.89 -3.79 -8.87
C VAL A 78 8.16 -3.04 -9.25
N GLY A 79 9.22 -3.77 -9.59
CA GLY A 79 10.49 -3.19 -10.02
C GLY A 79 11.66 -4.14 -9.78
N PRO A 80 12.86 -3.78 -10.25
CA PRO A 80 14.04 -4.64 -10.15
C PRO A 80 14.48 -4.94 -8.71
N GLU A 81 14.09 -4.11 -7.74
CA GLU A 81 14.36 -4.31 -6.30
C GLU A 81 13.59 -5.50 -5.72
N LEU A 82 12.42 -5.82 -6.27
CA LEU A 82 11.66 -7.01 -5.88
C LEU A 82 11.93 -8.17 -6.83
N GLU A 83 11.71 -7.95 -8.13
CA GLU A 83 11.73 -9.02 -9.15
C GLU A 83 12.98 -8.93 -10.05
N LYS A 84 14.18 -8.95 -9.46
CA LYS A 84 15.45 -8.83 -10.19
C LYS A 84 15.56 -9.80 -11.38
N SER A 85 15.04 -11.02 -11.26
CA SER A 85 15.06 -12.02 -12.34
C SER A 85 14.19 -11.66 -13.55
N LEU A 86 13.19 -10.79 -13.39
CA LEU A 86 12.31 -10.34 -14.48
C LEU A 86 12.91 -9.21 -15.30
N GLN A 87 13.82 -8.40 -14.74
CA GLN A 87 14.31 -7.15 -15.33
C GLN A 87 14.80 -7.31 -16.78
N ALA A 88 15.64 -8.31 -17.05
CA ALA A 88 16.15 -8.55 -18.40
C ALA A 88 15.03 -8.88 -19.41
N THR A 89 14.00 -9.62 -18.96
CA THR A 89 12.86 -9.93 -19.82
C THR A 89 12.03 -8.68 -20.08
N ILE A 90 11.71 -7.91 -19.03
CA ILE A 90 10.93 -6.68 -19.14
C ILE A 90 11.59 -5.70 -20.13
N ASN A 91 12.90 -5.50 -20.01
CA ASN A 91 13.67 -4.61 -20.90
C ASN A 91 13.69 -5.09 -22.36
N SER A 92 13.44 -6.38 -22.60
CA SER A 92 13.42 -6.99 -23.93
C SER A 92 12.03 -7.07 -24.56
N LEU A 93 10.97 -6.64 -23.86
CA LEU A 93 9.61 -6.70 -24.38
C LEU A 93 9.46 -5.77 -25.61
N PRO A 94 8.66 -6.17 -26.61
CA PRO A 94 8.39 -5.32 -27.77
C PRO A 94 7.75 -4.00 -27.34
N GLY A 95 8.03 -2.90 -28.06
CA GLY A 95 7.45 -1.58 -27.77
C GLY A 95 5.91 -1.51 -27.91
N SER A 96 5.27 -2.54 -28.46
CA SER A 96 3.82 -2.71 -28.45
C SER A 96 3.25 -3.07 -27.07
N VAL A 97 4.08 -3.61 -26.17
CA VAL A 97 3.70 -3.98 -24.81
C VAL A 97 3.90 -2.76 -23.92
N LYS A 98 2.81 -2.25 -23.33
CA LYS A 98 2.92 -1.20 -22.31
C LYS A 98 3.45 -1.81 -21.02
N VAL A 99 4.40 -1.16 -20.38
CA VAL A 99 4.96 -1.60 -19.09
C VAL A 99 4.71 -0.51 -18.05
N ILE A 100 4.20 -0.90 -16.87
CA ILE A 100 4.09 -0.05 -15.69
C ILE A 100 4.99 -0.63 -14.60
N GLU A 101 6.08 0.06 -14.29
CA GLU A 101 6.93 -0.22 -13.13
C GLU A 101 6.42 0.60 -11.94
N LEU A 102 5.96 -0.07 -10.89
CA LEU A 102 5.26 0.58 -9.77
C LEU A 102 6.20 1.43 -8.92
N LEU A 103 7.42 0.98 -8.67
CA LEU A 103 8.41 1.76 -7.90
C LEU A 103 8.89 3.04 -8.62
N SER A 104 8.56 3.19 -9.90
CA SER A 104 8.87 4.39 -10.70
C SER A 104 7.67 5.34 -10.83
N GLN A 105 6.55 5.05 -10.18
CA GLN A 105 5.37 5.92 -10.25
C GLN A 105 5.51 7.11 -9.29
N PRO A 106 5.38 8.36 -9.78
CA PRO A 106 5.61 9.56 -8.96
C PRO A 106 4.56 9.78 -7.89
N ASP A 107 3.35 9.27 -8.09
CA ASP A 107 2.23 9.45 -7.16
C ASP A 107 2.28 8.45 -6.00
N LEU A 108 2.97 7.31 -6.19
CA LEU A 108 3.15 6.35 -5.10
C LEU A 108 4.18 6.87 -4.12
N LYS A 109 3.87 6.76 -2.83
CA LYS A 109 4.86 6.99 -1.79
C LYS A 109 5.85 5.84 -1.85
N ILE A 110 7.05 6.09 -2.37
CA ILE A 110 8.15 5.12 -2.40
C ILE A 110 9.21 5.56 -1.39
N LEU A 111 9.47 4.70 -0.41
CA LEU A 111 10.50 4.91 0.60
C LEU A 111 11.85 4.38 0.09
N PRO A 112 12.97 5.03 0.44
CA PRO A 112 14.29 4.44 0.23
C PRO A 112 14.46 3.18 1.09
N ALA A 113 15.36 2.27 0.70
CA ALA A 113 15.78 1.18 1.59
C ALA A 113 16.58 1.74 2.78
N HIS A 114 16.42 1.14 3.97
CA HIS A 114 17.11 1.61 5.18
C HIS A 114 18.64 1.52 5.11
N ASP A 115 19.17 0.49 4.44
CA ASP A 115 20.60 0.23 4.34
C ASP A 115 21.25 0.88 3.10
N ASN A 116 20.45 1.31 2.13
CA ASN A 116 20.92 1.95 0.92
C ASN A 116 19.90 3.00 0.41
N PRO A 117 20.14 4.31 0.61
CA PRO A 117 19.21 5.35 0.19
C PRO A 117 19.09 5.48 -1.33
N ASP A 118 20.02 4.91 -2.11
CA ASP A 118 19.94 4.88 -3.57
C ASP A 118 19.03 3.76 -4.10
N GLN A 119 18.55 2.87 -3.22
CA GLN A 119 17.61 1.80 -3.56
C GLN A 119 16.22 2.09 -2.99
N ARG A 120 15.20 1.55 -3.66
CA ARG A 120 13.79 1.70 -3.27
C ARG A 120 13.33 0.49 -2.48
N ASN A 121 12.66 0.70 -1.35
CA ASN A 121 12.03 -0.41 -0.63
C ASN A 121 10.82 -0.92 -1.42
N PRO A 122 10.74 -2.22 -1.77
CA PRO A 122 9.73 -2.72 -2.69
C PRO A 122 8.35 -2.96 -2.05
N PHE A 123 8.23 -3.01 -0.72
CA PHE A 123 7.02 -3.49 -0.02
C PHE A 123 5.96 -2.41 0.20
N PHE A 124 5.77 -1.54 -0.80
CA PHE A 124 4.98 -0.32 -0.71
C PHE A 124 3.49 -0.57 -0.40
N TRP A 125 2.99 -1.78 -0.69
CA TRP A 125 1.61 -2.19 -0.45
C TRP A 125 1.29 -2.48 1.03
N MET A 126 2.30 -2.48 1.90
CA MET A 126 2.11 -2.60 3.35
C MET A 126 1.61 -1.29 4.01
N ASP A 127 1.36 -0.24 3.22
CA ASP A 127 0.60 0.96 3.59
C ASP A 127 -0.70 1.00 2.78
N ASP A 128 -1.87 0.85 3.42
CA ASP A 128 -3.17 0.80 2.74
C ASP A 128 -3.46 2.11 1.98
N ARG A 129 -2.94 3.24 2.46
CA ARG A 129 -3.08 4.55 1.80
C ARG A 129 -2.35 4.55 0.47
N ASN A 130 -1.20 3.89 0.41
CA ASN A 130 -0.45 3.72 -0.83
C ASN A 130 -1.17 2.79 -1.81
N VAL A 131 -1.92 1.81 -1.30
CA VAL A 131 -2.77 0.95 -2.15
C VAL A 131 -4.03 1.66 -2.64
N ILE A 132 -4.57 2.60 -1.87
CA ILE A 132 -5.63 3.51 -2.35
C ILE A 132 -5.11 4.38 -3.49
N ILE A 133 -3.88 4.92 -3.39
CA ILE A 133 -3.25 5.67 -4.48
C ILE A 133 -3.00 4.76 -5.70
N LEU A 134 -2.49 3.55 -5.48
CA LEU A 134 -2.30 2.55 -6.55
C LEU A 134 -3.61 2.25 -7.28
N LEU A 135 -4.72 2.10 -6.55
CA LEU A 135 -6.03 1.87 -7.14
C LEU A 135 -6.42 3.01 -8.10
N ASP A 136 -6.14 4.26 -7.72
CA ASP A 136 -6.46 5.45 -8.52
C ASP A 136 -5.60 5.52 -9.77
N LEU A 137 -4.28 5.38 -9.60
CA LEU A 137 -3.30 5.36 -10.67
C LEU A 137 -3.63 4.28 -11.71
N LEU A 138 -3.93 3.06 -11.26
CA LEU A 138 -4.27 1.96 -12.16
C LEU A 138 -5.62 2.18 -12.82
N THR A 139 -6.61 2.76 -12.13
CA THR A 139 -7.90 3.11 -12.74
C THR A 139 -7.72 4.07 -13.90
N GLU A 140 -6.94 5.13 -13.73
CA GLU A 140 -6.63 6.09 -14.79
C GLU A 140 -5.87 5.42 -15.94
N ALA A 141 -4.88 4.59 -15.63
CA ALA A 141 -4.13 3.85 -16.63
C ALA A 141 -5.02 2.92 -17.47
N PHE A 142 -5.98 2.23 -16.85
CA PHE A 142 -6.95 1.38 -17.54
C PHE A 142 -7.96 2.17 -18.37
N ILE A 143 -8.51 3.27 -17.83
CA ILE A 143 -9.42 4.16 -18.59
C ILE A 143 -8.72 4.70 -19.84
N LYS A 144 -7.45 5.11 -19.73
CA LYS A 144 -6.67 5.62 -20.86
C LYS A 144 -6.41 4.54 -21.91
N THR A 145 -6.14 3.31 -21.49
CA THR A 145 -5.85 2.19 -22.41
C THR A 145 -7.12 1.57 -22.99
N ASP A 146 -8.26 1.70 -22.32
CA ASP A 146 -9.53 1.09 -22.71
C ASP A 146 -10.74 2.00 -22.39
N PRO A 147 -10.90 3.11 -23.13
CA PRO A 147 -11.92 4.12 -22.82
C PRO A 147 -13.37 3.61 -22.95
N ALA A 148 -13.60 2.62 -23.83
CA ALA A 148 -14.92 2.02 -24.06
C ALA A 148 -15.51 1.37 -22.79
N ARG A 149 -14.66 0.85 -21.90
CA ARG A 149 -15.06 0.22 -20.63
C ARG A 149 -14.77 1.10 -19.40
N SER A 150 -14.48 2.39 -19.59
CA SER A 150 -14.18 3.35 -18.52
C SER A 150 -15.18 3.32 -17.35
N HIS A 151 -16.47 3.27 -17.65
CA HIS A 151 -17.54 3.17 -16.65
C HIS A 151 -17.44 1.92 -15.75
N ILE A 152 -16.91 0.80 -16.26
CA ILE A 152 -16.70 -0.44 -15.49
C ILE A 152 -15.54 -0.25 -14.50
N TYR A 153 -14.41 0.32 -14.95
CA TYR A 153 -13.27 0.63 -14.08
C TYR A 153 -13.63 1.60 -12.96
N VAL A 154 -14.37 2.67 -13.26
CA VAL A 154 -14.84 3.64 -12.25
C VAL A 154 -15.75 2.98 -11.22
N ARG A 155 -16.72 2.18 -11.66
CA ARG A 155 -17.61 1.41 -10.76
C ARG A 155 -16.82 0.45 -9.87
N ASN A 156 -15.87 -0.29 -10.44
CA ASN A 156 -15.07 -1.27 -9.72
C ASN A 156 -14.14 -0.59 -8.70
N ARG A 157 -13.51 0.53 -9.07
CA ARG A 157 -12.74 1.39 -8.16
C ARG A 157 -13.58 1.78 -6.94
N LEU A 158 -14.75 2.37 -7.14
CA LEU A 158 -15.63 2.81 -6.04
C LEU A 158 -16.00 1.67 -5.10
N ARG A 159 -16.21 0.47 -5.65
CA ARG A 159 -16.50 -0.73 -4.85
C ARG A 159 -15.31 -1.19 -4.02
N MET A 160 -14.09 -1.14 -4.58
CA MET A 160 -12.87 -1.53 -3.89
C MET A 160 -12.40 -0.50 -2.85
N LEU A 161 -12.67 0.78 -3.11
CA LEU A 161 -12.27 1.87 -2.23
C LEU A 161 -12.88 1.73 -0.83
N LYS A 162 -14.14 1.26 -0.73
CA LYS A 162 -14.84 1.10 0.55
C LYS A 162 -14.11 0.16 1.53
N PRO A 163 -13.84 -1.12 1.19
CA PRO A 163 -13.11 -2.00 2.10
C PRO A 163 -11.67 -1.56 2.36
N LEU A 164 -10.97 -0.93 1.40
CA LEU A 164 -9.61 -0.39 1.60
C LEU A 164 -9.60 0.76 2.62
N LYS A 165 -10.46 1.77 2.44
CA LYS A 165 -10.61 2.87 3.42
C LYS A 165 -11.05 2.36 4.80
N ARG A 166 -11.80 1.26 4.86
CA ARG A 166 -12.21 0.68 6.14
C ARG A 166 -11.02 0.07 6.89
N ILE A 167 -10.20 -0.75 6.24
CA ILE A 167 -9.05 -1.37 6.92
C ILE A 167 -7.98 -0.35 7.29
N ASP A 168 -7.75 0.66 6.44
CA ASP A 168 -6.83 1.75 6.74
C ASP A 168 -7.22 2.49 8.03
N ARG A 169 -8.49 2.91 8.14
CA ARG A 169 -9.03 3.51 9.37
C ARG A 169 -8.93 2.58 10.56
N GLU A 170 -9.23 1.29 10.38
CA GLU A 170 -9.12 0.30 11.45
C GLU A 170 -7.70 0.26 12.02
N TYR A 171 -6.68 0.31 11.17
CA TYR A 171 -5.28 0.24 11.60
C TYR A 171 -4.80 1.57 12.18
N GLU A 172 -5.23 2.70 11.62
CA GLU A 172 -4.97 4.03 12.17
C GLU A 172 -5.53 4.17 13.60
N TYR A 173 -6.79 3.77 13.84
CA TYR A 173 -7.37 3.80 15.19
C TYR A 173 -6.85 2.69 16.10
N GLY A 174 -6.62 1.50 15.53
CA GLY A 174 -6.08 0.33 16.21
C GLY A 174 -4.65 0.54 16.70
N TYR A 175 -3.91 1.51 16.13
CA TYR A 175 -2.58 1.90 16.57
C TYR A 175 -2.50 2.24 18.06
N ARG A 176 -3.57 2.79 18.66
CA ARG A 176 -3.59 3.07 20.10
C ARG A 176 -3.34 1.83 20.97
N GLY A 177 -3.65 0.63 20.46
CA GLY A 177 -3.39 -0.65 21.12
C GLY A 177 -2.01 -1.28 20.84
N LEU A 178 -1.26 -0.79 19.82
CA LEU A 178 0.08 -1.28 19.47
C LEU A 178 1.21 -0.64 20.31
N LYS A 179 0.88 0.38 21.12
CA LYS A 179 1.85 1.28 21.79
C LYS A 179 2.81 0.64 22.80
N SER A 180 2.71 -0.66 23.11
CA SER A 180 3.56 -1.31 24.13
C SER A 180 4.72 -2.14 23.59
N GLY A 181 4.64 -2.67 22.37
CA GLY A 181 5.65 -3.60 21.84
C GLY A 181 6.70 -2.92 20.96
N VAL A 182 7.90 -3.49 20.95
CA VAL A 182 9.02 -3.05 20.11
C VAL A 182 9.56 -4.26 19.37
N ALA A 183 9.66 -4.16 18.04
CA ALA A 183 10.06 -5.28 17.20
C ALA A 183 11.44 -5.10 16.58
N VAL A 184 11.99 -6.22 16.14
CA VAL A 184 13.01 -6.33 15.10
C VAL A 184 12.47 -7.22 13.98
N GLN A 185 13.06 -7.14 12.79
CA GLN A 185 12.63 -7.95 11.65
C GLN A 185 13.83 -8.62 10.97
N TYR A 186 13.60 -9.73 10.27
CA TYR A 186 14.68 -10.35 9.51
C TYR A 186 14.93 -9.59 8.19
N TYR A 187 13.89 -9.38 7.39
CA TYR A 187 13.92 -8.56 6.18
C TYR A 187 13.10 -7.29 6.36
N ASP A 188 13.45 -6.23 5.63
CA ASP A 188 12.83 -4.89 5.75
C ASP A 188 11.48 -4.77 5.03
N ALA A 189 10.52 -5.60 5.44
CA ALA A 189 9.22 -5.72 4.78
C ALA A 189 8.14 -4.80 5.35
N LEU A 190 8.36 -4.25 6.55
CA LEU A 190 7.36 -3.48 7.28
C LEU A 190 7.61 -1.97 7.30
N TYR A 191 8.63 -1.44 6.60
CA TYR A 191 8.94 -0.01 6.66
C TYR A 191 7.74 0.90 6.31
N TYR A 192 6.96 0.52 5.30
CA TYR A 192 5.73 1.25 4.96
C TYR A 192 4.66 1.16 6.05
N PHE A 193 4.51 -0.02 6.66
CA PHE A 193 3.57 -0.24 7.77
C PHE A 193 3.97 0.56 9.01
N GLU A 194 5.27 0.62 9.31
CA GLU A 194 5.88 1.44 10.36
C GLU A 194 5.50 2.91 10.22
N GLN A 195 5.71 3.47 9.04
CA GLN A 195 5.42 4.87 8.74
C GLN A 195 3.91 5.17 8.71
N ALA A 196 3.08 4.18 8.41
CA ALA A 196 1.63 4.36 8.29
C ALA A 196 0.87 4.20 9.60
N TYR A 197 1.25 3.18 10.37
CA TYR A 197 0.51 2.75 11.55
C TYR A 197 1.40 2.79 12.80
N ALA A 198 2.47 3.59 12.74
CA ALA A 198 3.34 4.00 13.84
C ALA A 198 3.88 2.84 14.73
N LEU A 199 4.01 1.65 14.12
CA LEU A 199 4.76 0.53 14.66
C LEU A 199 6.22 0.96 14.92
N LYS A 200 6.87 0.39 15.93
CA LYS A 200 8.29 0.66 16.21
C LYS A 200 9.13 -0.58 15.90
N ILE A 201 10.00 -0.46 14.90
CA ILE A 201 11.00 -1.47 14.54
C ILE A 201 12.38 -0.88 14.82
N LEU A 202 13.24 -1.61 15.56
CA LEU A 202 14.56 -1.12 15.95
C LEU A 202 15.64 -1.35 14.90
N ASP A 203 15.63 -2.52 14.27
CA ASP A 203 16.66 -2.94 13.31
C ASP A 203 16.15 -4.11 12.47
N GLN A 204 16.92 -4.42 11.43
CA GLN A 204 16.71 -5.51 10.49
C GLN A 204 18.02 -6.25 10.19
N VAL A 205 17.93 -7.53 9.83
CA VAL A 205 19.11 -8.31 9.45
C VAL A 205 19.62 -7.91 8.06
N ALA A 206 18.70 -7.75 7.11
CA ALA A 206 18.98 -7.36 5.72
C ALA A 206 17.76 -6.64 5.11
N ALA A 207 17.93 -5.92 3.99
CA ALA A 207 16.80 -5.32 3.28
C ALA A 207 15.90 -6.37 2.62
N THR A 208 16.47 -7.22 1.76
CA THR A 208 15.73 -8.25 1.03
C THR A 208 16.51 -9.57 0.94
N PRO A 209 15.87 -10.68 0.50
CA PRO A 209 16.60 -11.92 0.18
C PRO A 209 17.65 -11.81 -0.93
N TRP A 210 17.68 -10.71 -1.70
CA TRP A 210 18.77 -10.47 -2.65
C TRP A 210 20.07 -10.06 -1.98
N ASP A 211 19.99 -9.61 -0.73
CA ASP A 211 21.11 -9.07 0.03
C ASP A 211 21.80 -10.14 0.86
N ASN A 212 23.11 -9.97 1.06
CA ASN A 212 23.89 -10.90 1.87
C ASN A 212 23.57 -10.72 3.35
N VAL A 213 23.12 -11.80 3.99
CA VAL A 213 22.99 -11.84 5.46
C VAL A 213 24.38 -11.82 6.09
N THR A 214 24.70 -10.75 6.82
CA THR A 214 26.00 -10.56 7.47
C THR A 214 25.96 -10.95 8.94
N ALA A 215 27.10 -11.40 9.48
CA ALA A 215 27.24 -11.64 10.92
C ALA A 215 26.97 -10.37 11.74
N ALA A 216 27.36 -9.20 11.23
CA ALA A 216 27.09 -7.93 11.88
C ALA A 216 25.59 -7.64 12.00
N GLY A 217 24.80 -7.85 10.93
CA GLY A 217 23.35 -7.69 10.97
C GLY A 217 22.68 -8.64 11.97
N LEU A 218 23.08 -9.91 11.95
CA LEU A 218 22.58 -10.91 12.92
C LEU A 218 22.91 -10.54 14.36
N LEU A 219 24.14 -10.08 14.64
CA LEU A 219 24.57 -9.69 15.98
C LEU A 219 23.84 -8.45 16.50
N ARG A 220 23.61 -7.43 15.66
CA ARG A 220 22.85 -6.23 16.06
C ARG A 220 21.40 -6.58 16.42
N VAL A 221 20.71 -7.33 15.56
CA VAL A 221 19.33 -7.77 15.80
C VAL A 221 19.25 -8.66 17.05
N ARG A 222 20.20 -9.60 17.23
CA ARG A 222 20.26 -10.44 18.43
C ARG A 222 20.50 -9.61 19.69
N GLU A 223 21.34 -8.58 19.65
CA GLU A 223 21.61 -7.71 20.80
C GLU A 223 20.34 -6.95 21.25
N HIS A 224 19.53 -6.46 20.32
CA HIS A 224 18.23 -5.84 20.65
C HIS A 224 17.30 -6.80 21.39
N ILE A 225 17.32 -8.10 21.03
CA ILE A 225 16.55 -9.14 21.73
C ILE A 225 17.17 -9.45 23.09
N ALA A 226 18.49 -9.67 23.14
CA ALA A 226 19.20 -10.07 24.36
C ALA A 226 19.18 -8.99 25.45
N SER A 227 19.16 -7.71 25.06
CA SER A 227 19.05 -6.56 25.95
C SER A 227 17.60 -6.19 26.31
N HIS A 228 16.62 -7.00 25.91
CA HIS A 228 15.19 -6.76 26.09
C HIS A 228 14.67 -5.44 25.50
N GLN A 229 15.35 -4.88 24.50
CA GLN A 229 14.90 -3.70 23.77
C GLN A 229 13.80 -4.03 22.75
N ALA A 230 13.82 -5.25 22.21
CA ALA A 230 12.76 -5.79 21.38
C ALA A 230 12.21 -7.09 21.99
N ASN A 231 10.89 -7.21 22.03
CA ASN A 231 10.20 -8.41 22.51
C ASN A 231 9.64 -9.28 21.37
N CYS A 232 9.65 -8.76 20.15
CA CYS A 232 9.11 -9.43 18.97
C CYS A 232 10.15 -9.48 17.84
N LEU A 233 10.31 -10.66 17.22
CA LEU A 233 11.03 -10.87 15.97
C LEU A 233 10.05 -11.21 14.85
N PHE A 234 10.02 -10.39 13.79
CA PHE A 234 9.26 -10.69 12.58
C PHE A 234 10.08 -11.49 11.57
N LEU A 235 9.53 -12.63 11.16
CA LEU A 235 9.94 -13.42 10.01
C LEU A 235 8.83 -13.36 8.95
N ASP A 236 9.13 -13.69 7.71
CA ASP A 236 8.12 -13.80 6.65
C ASP A 236 8.20 -15.15 5.96
N ARG A 237 7.07 -15.81 5.74
CA ARG A 237 7.05 -17.12 5.11
C ARG A 237 7.49 -17.14 3.66
N SER A 238 7.46 -15.99 3.01
CA SER A 238 7.79 -15.82 1.60
C SER A 238 9.26 -15.46 1.40
N MET A 239 10.03 -15.36 2.49
CA MET A 239 11.42 -14.94 2.48
C MET A 239 12.25 -15.85 3.41
N PRO A 240 13.09 -16.74 2.85
CA PRO A 240 13.86 -17.70 3.64
C PRO A 240 14.78 -17.01 4.65
N ALA A 241 14.71 -17.41 5.91
CA ALA A 241 15.49 -16.84 7.01
C ALA A 241 16.30 -17.94 7.71
N ASP A 242 17.23 -18.57 6.99
CA ASP A 242 17.96 -19.77 7.44
C ASP A 242 18.71 -19.59 8.77
N ASN A 243 19.13 -18.36 9.07
CA ASN A 243 19.86 -18.01 10.29
C ASN A 243 18.96 -17.48 11.42
N ALA A 244 17.63 -17.50 11.27
CA ALA A 244 16.71 -16.93 12.26
C ALA A 244 16.82 -17.59 13.65
N ALA A 245 17.14 -18.88 13.71
CA ALA A 245 17.37 -19.57 14.98
C ALA A 245 18.50 -18.92 15.81
N LEU A 246 19.54 -18.37 15.15
CA LEU A 246 20.64 -17.70 15.84
C LEU A 246 20.20 -16.40 16.53
N LEU A 247 19.07 -15.81 16.14
CA LEU A 247 18.56 -14.59 16.77
C LEU A 247 17.82 -14.87 18.07
N THR A 248 17.28 -16.08 18.23
CA THR A 248 16.38 -16.44 19.35
C THR A 248 16.94 -17.55 20.24
N ASP A 249 17.99 -18.25 19.82
CA ASP A 249 18.58 -19.33 20.61
C ASP A 249 19.04 -18.83 22.00
N GLY A 250 18.49 -19.46 23.05
CA GLY A 250 18.72 -19.09 24.45
C GLY A 250 18.11 -17.75 24.90
N LEU A 251 17.27 -17.10 24.08
CA LEU A 251 16.66 -15.80 24.38
C LEU A 251 15.14 -15.89 24.42
N ALA A 252 14.50 -15.04 25.23
CA ALA A 252 13.05 -14.91 25.27
C ALA A 252 12.60 -13.82 24.28
N ALA A 253 11.96 -14.23 23.18
CA ALA A 253 11.31 -13.33 22.23
C ALA A 253 10.10 -14.02 21.59
N ASN A 254 9.06 -13.23 21.33
CA ASN A 254 7.96 -13.66 20.48
C ASN A 254 8.43 -13.69 19.03
N VAL A 255 7.91 -14.64 18.24
CA VAL A 255 8.21 -14.73 16.81
C VAL A 255 6.91 -14.61 16.02
N GLY A 256 6.79 -13.55 15.23
CA GLY A 256 5.66 -13.32 14.33
C GLY A 256 6.00 -13.78 12.93
N MET A 257 5.21 -14.71 12.38
CA MET A 257 5.37 -15.20 11.00
C MET A 257 4.41 -14.47 10.06
N LEU A 258 4.94 -13.47 9.36
CA LEU A 258 4.23 -12.67 8.37
C LEU A 258 4.06 -13.43 7.04
N ASP A 259 3.19 -12.88 6.21
CA ASP A 259 2.96 -13.27 4.83
C ASP A 259 2.69 -12.03 3.97
N VAL A 260 3.73 -11.20 3.76
CA VAL A 260 3.61 -9.93 3.03
C VAL A 260 3.39 -10.11 1.53
N LEU A 261 3.59 -11.31 0.99
CA LEU A 261 3.31 -11.65 -0.41
C LEU A 261 2.03 -12.47 -0.60
N GLY A 262 1.36 -12.86 0.48
CA GLY A 262 0.08 -13.57 0.44
C GLY A 262 0.16 -15.01 -0.05
N GLN A 263 1.24 -15.72 0.27
CA GLN A 263 1.47 -17.09 -0.18
C GLN A 263 0.41 -18.09 0.29
N GLN A 264 -0.20 -17.89 1.46
CA GLN A 264 -1.29 -18.75 1.93
C GLN A 264 -2.66 -18.43 1.33
N PHE A 265 -2.77 -17.36 0.53
CA PHE A 265 -4.04 -16.90 0.00
C PHE A 265 -4.13 -17.16 -1.50
N GLU A 266 -5.29 -17.68 -1.90
CA GLU A 266 -5.64 -17.80 -3.32
C GLU A 266 -5.70 -16.42 -3.98
N PRO A 267 -5.12 -16.25 -5.18
CA PRO A 267 -5.20 -15.01 -5.94
C PRO A 267 -6.64 -14.55 -6.16
N GLY A 268 -6.87 -13.23 -6.08
CA GLY A 268 -8.16 -12.63 -6.39
C GLY A 268 -8.47 -11.33 -5.64
N GLU A 269 -9.64 -10.73 -5.92
CA GLU A 269 -10.02 -9.40 -5.43
C GLU A 269 -10.05 -9.27 -3.88
N SER A 270 -10.18 -10.39 -3.17
CA SER A 270 -10.22 -10.41 -1.70
C SER A 270 -8.84 -10.59 -1.05
N LEU A 271 -7.81 -10.95 -1.82
CA LEU A 271 -6.51 -11.35 -1.27
C LEU A 271 -5.86 -10.23 -0.47
N TYR A 272 -5.83 -9.01 -0.99
CA TYR A 272 -5.16 -7.89 -0.32
C TYR A 272 -5.72 -7.63 1.09
N ILE A 273 -7.05 -7.61 1.23
CA ILE A 273 -7.71 -7.42 2.53
C ILE A 273 -7.38 -8.57 3.49
N LYS A 274 -7.35 -9.82 3.01
CA LYS A 274 -6.97 -10.99 3.84
C LYS A 274 -5.52 -10.92 4.29
N LEU A 275 -4.62 -10.53 3.37
CA LEU A 275 -3.20 -10.33 3.61
C LEU A 275 -2.98 -9.29 4.71
N MET A 276 -3.58 -8.11 4.57
CA MET A 276 -3.42 -7.04 5.55
C MET A 276 -4.00 -7.43 6.91
N ASN A 277 -5.21 -7.99 6.96
CA ASN A 277 -5.80 -8.45 8.23
C ASN A 277 -4.91 -9.48 8.92
N PHE A 278 -4.39 -10.46 8.17
CA PHE A 278 -3.51 -11.50 8.72
C PHE A 278 -2.21 -10.91 9.27
N ASN A 279 -1.51 -10.10 8.48
CA ASN A 279 -0.25 -9.50 8.92
C ASN A 279 -0.45 -8.59 10.12
N THR A 280 -1.53 -7.79 10.15
CA THR A 280 -1.85 -6.96 11.32
C THR A 280 -2.17 -7.79 12.56
N ASP A 281 -2.89 -8.91 12.42
CA ASP A 281 -3.14 -9.82 13.56
C ASP A 281 -1.86 -10.47 14.08
N VAL A 282 -0.94 -10.88 13.19
CA VAL A 282 0.39 -11.40 13.55
C VAL A 282 1.21 -10.32 14.28
N ILE A 283 1.22 -9.09 13.77
CA ILE A 283 1.91 -7.96 14.38
C ILE A 283 1.38 -7.73 15.80
N LYS A 284 0.05 -7.64 15.98
CA LYS A 284 -0.57 -7.43 17.29
C LYS A 284 -0.23 -8.55 18.28
N GLN A 285 -0.33 -9.80 17.84
CA GLN A 285 -0.05 -10.97 18.69
C GLN A 285 1.42 -11.02 19.11
N CYS A 286 2.35 -10.78 18.18
CA CYS A 286 3.78 -10.83 18.49
C CYS A 286 4.21 -9.73 19.48
N LEU A 287 3.56 -8.58 19.43
CA LEU A 287 3.83 -7.44 20.31
C LEU A 287 3.12 -7.52 21.67
N ASP A 288 2.37 -8.60 21.94
CA ASP A 288 1.48 -8.75 23.10
C ASP A 288 0.49 -7.55 23.24
N ALA A 289 -0.04 -7.05 22.12
CA ALA A 289 -0.97 -5.93 22.09
C ALA A 289 -2.33 -6.27 22.72
N ASP A 290 -3.03 -5.27 23.28
CA ASP A 290 -4.38 -5.45 23.82
C ASP A 290 -5.40 -5.74 22.70
N MET A 291 -5.73 -7.02 22.55
CA MET A 291 -6.66 -7.52 21.54
C MET A 291 -8.11 -7.05 21.77
N VAL A 292 -8.50 -6.68 22.99
CA VAL A 292 -9.84 -6.14 23.32
C VAL A 292 -9.95 -4.70 22.83
N ALA A 293 -8.90 -3.89 23.04
CA ALA A 293 -8.81 -2.55 22.48
C ALA A 293 -8.82 -2.60 20.93
N ALA A 294 -8.09 -3.53 20.33
CA ALA A 294 -8.08 -3.74 18.88
C ALA A 294 -9.46 -4.16 18.32
N ALA A 295 -10.18 -5.07 18.99
CA ALA A 295 -11.54 -5.46 18.60
C ALA A 295 -12.56 -4.31 18.75
N SER A 296 -12.36 -3.45 19.75
CA SER A 296 -13.20 -2.25 19.92
C SER A 296 -12.93 -1.22 18.83
N ALA A 297 -11.67 -0.99 18.44
CA ALA A 297 -11.30 -0.15 17.30
C ALA A 297 -11.89 -0.67 15.98
N ARG A 298 -11.85 -1.99 15.74
CA ARG A 298 -12.56 -2.67 14.63
C ARG A 298 -14.04 -2.33 14.59
N LYS A 299 -14.70 -2.38 15.74
CA LYS A 299 -16.14 -2.08 15.86
C LYS A 299 -16.45 -0.60 15.63
N VAL A 300 -15.53 0.31 15.97
CA VAL A 300 -15.66 1.74 15.69
C VAL A 300 -15.43 2.02 14.20
N ALA A 301 -14.36 1.49 13.61
CA ALA A 301 -14.03 1.68 12.19
C ALA A 301 -15.07 1.08 11.22
N SER A 302 -15.83 0.06 11.67
CA SER A 302 -16.93 -0.55 10.91
C SER A 302 -18.27 0.18 11.04
N ARG A 303 -18.40 1.16 11.94
CA ARG A 303 -19.58 2.05 11.97
C ARG A 303 -19.45 3.02 10.80
N ASP A 304 -20.28 2.80 9.78
CA ASP A 304 -20.30 3.52 8.50
C ASP A 304 -20.82 4.97 8.60
N GLU A 305 -20.67 5.63 9.75
CA GLU A 305 -21.12 7.01 9.98
C GLU A 305 -19.91 7.97 9.99
N MET A 306 -19.42 8.28 8.80
CA MET A 306 -19.02 9.65 8.48
C MET A 306 -19.22 9.89 6.99
N PRO A 307 -19.77 11.04 6.56
CA PRO A 307 -20.02 11.31 5.15
C PRO A 307 -18.67 11.35 4.43
N ALA A 308 -18.47 10.42 3.51
CA ALA A 308 -17.37 10.50 2.58
C ALA A 308 -17.60 11.70 1.66
N THR A 309 -16.83 12.78 1.85
CA THR A 309 -16.56 13.69 0.74
C THR A 309 -15.26 13.18 0.09
N ASP A 310 -15.40 12.53 -1.07
CA ASP A 310 -14.33 11.92 -1.86
C ASP A 310 -13.45 12.97 -2.58
N SER A 311 -12.93 13.97 -1.85
CA SER A 311 -11.90 14.90 -2.33
C SER A 311 -11.05 15.40 -1.16
N PRO A 312 -9.78 15.79 -1.37
CA PRO A 312 -9.10 16.69 -0.46
C PRO A 312 -9.96 17.95 -0.33
N GLY A 313 -10.60 18.12 0.83
CA GLY A 313 -11.68 19.08 1.03
C GLY A 313 -12.98 18.41 1.45
N GLY A 314 -13.53 18.91 2.55
CA GLY A 314 -14.80 18.49 3.14
C GLY A 314 -15.26 19.58 4.10
N ARG A 315 -16.52 19.56 4.50
CA ARG A 315 -16.99 20.53 5.50
C ARG A 315 -16.34 20.22 6.83
N PHE A 316 -15.83 21.24 7.50
CA PHE A 316 -15.26 21.10 8.83
C PHE A 316 -15.70 22.26 9.71
N ILE A 317 -15.67 22.00 11.01
CA ILE A 317 -15.89 23.03 12.03
C ILE A 317 -14.73 22.88 13.00
N LEU A 318 -13.91 23.91 13.10
CA LEU A 318 -12.79 24.03 14.01
C LEU A 318 -13.00 25.23 14.92
N THR A 319 -12.16 25.36 15.94
CA THR A 319 -12.11 26.53 16.82
C THR A 319 -10.75 27.18 16.69
N ASN A 320 -10.70 28.49 16.46
CA ASN A 320 -9.43 29.22 16.40
C ASN A 320 -8.92 29.59 17.81
N GLN A 321 -7.73 30.17 17.87
CA GLN A 321 -7.09 30.65 19.09
C GLN A 321 -7.83 31.79 19.81
N TYR A 322 -8.91 32.32 19.24
CA TYR A 322 -9.79 33.31 19.87
C TYR A 322 -11.10 32.69 20.38
N GLY A 323 -11.28 31.36 20.24
CA GLY A 323 -12.51 30.66 20.61
C GLY A 323 -13.63 30.78 19.58
N GLU A 324 -13.34 31.31 18.39
CA GLU A 324 -14.32 31.49 17.32
C GLU A 324 -14.39 30.24 16.44
N LEU A 325 -15.57 29.97 15.87
CA LEU A 325 -15.74 28.87 14.93
C LEU A 325 -15.14 29.21 13.56
N VAL A 326 -14.39 28.27 12.99
CA VAL A 326 -13.78 28.35 11.66
C VAL A 326 -14.24 27.18 10.81
N THR A 327 -14.60 27.45 9.56
CA THR A 327 -15.16 26.46 8.62
C THR A 327 -14.39 26.42 7.30
N GLU A 328 -14.72 25.47 6.43
CA GLU A 328 -14.13 25.38 5.09
C GLU A 328 -14.36 26.63 4.24
N GLU A 329 -15.42 27.40 4.51
CA GLU A 329 -15.73 28.64 3.81
C GLU A 329 -14.74 29.76 4.17
N ASP A 330 -14.17 29.75 5.38
CA ASP A 330 -13.22 30.75 5.81
C ASP A 330 -11.87 30.63 5.08
N LEU A 331 -11.52 29.41 4.68
CA LEU A 331 -10.31 29.12 3.91
C LEU A 331 -10.43 29.53 2.43
N LYS A 332 -11.64 29.83 1.93
CA LYS A 332 -11.85 30.23 0.52
C LYS A 332 -11.62 31.72 0.26
N LYS A 333 -11.52 32.54 1.31
CA LYS A 333 -11.42 34.01 1.20
C LYS A 333 -10.05 34.48 0.69
N HIS A 334 -9.00 33.71 0.95
CA HIS A 334 -7.61 33.99 0.56
C HIS A 334 -6.95 32.70 0.06
N TYR A 335 -5.78 32.82 -0.58
CA TYR A 335 -4.96 31.64 -0.86
C TYR A 335 -4.47 31.06 0.47
N SER A 336 -4.98 29.88 0.82
CA SER A 336 -4.70 29.26 2.11
C SER A 336 -3.42 28.43 2.04
N VAL A 337 -2.48 28.70 2.94
CA VAL A 337 -1.31 27.83 3.17
C VAL A 337 -1.54 27.11 4.49
N ILE A 338 -1.86 25.82 4.42
CA ILE A 338 -2.20 25.02 5.59
C ILE A 338 -0.96 24.26 6.06
N TYR A 339 -0.67 24.35 7.36
CA TYR A 339 0.36 23.59 8.03
C TYR A 339 -0.23 22.85 9.22
N PHE A 340 -0.04 21.53 9.25
CA PHE A 340 -0.42 20.68 10.39
C PHE A 340 0.81 20.42 11.26
N GLY A 341 0.71 20.63 12.58
CA GLY A 341 1.85 20.42 13.47
C GLY A 341 1.52 20.52 14.96
N TYR A 342 2.56 20.54 15.80
CA TYR A 342 2.46 20.69 17.24
C TYR A 342 3.05 22.05 17.64
N THR A 343 2.45 22.78 18.58
CA THR A 343 3.05 24.06 19.03
C THR A 343 4.37 23.87 19.77
N SER A 344 4.55 22.69 20.39
CA SER A 344 5.69 22.33 21.23
C SER A 344 6.43 21.11 20.67
N CYS A 345 6.99 21.24 19.46
CA CYS A 345 7.83 20.21 18.85
C CYS A 345 9.32 20.59 18.97
N PRO A 346 10.21 19.70 19.44
CA PRO A 346 11.61 20.05 19.71
C PRO A 346 12.41 20.44 18.46
N ASP A 347 12.09 19.92 17.27
CA ASP A 347 13.02 20.01 16.12
C ASP A 347 12.44 20.64 14.83
N VAL A 348 11.33 20.11 14.28
CA VAL A 348 10.93 20.46 12.89
C VAL A 348 9.93 21.62 12.80
N CYS A 349 8.95 21.69 13.71
CA CYS A 349 7.86 22.68 13.61
C CYS A 349 8.32 24.15 13.69
N PRO A 350 9.26 24.54 14.56
CA PRO A 350 9.76 25.92 14.60
C PRO A 350 10.44 26.33 13.29
N THR A 351 11.14 25.38 12.65
CA THR A 351 11.86 25.60 11.40
C THR A 351 10.89 25.80 10.24
N SER A 352 9.83 24.98 10.13
CA SER A 352 8.83 25.11 9.06
C SER A 352 8.07 26.44 9.12
N LEU A 353 7.69 26.90 10.32
CA LEU A 353 7.05 28.21 10.50
C LEU A 353 8.00 29.37 10.18
N GLY A 354 9.29 29.22 10.49
CA GLY A 354 10.34 30.16 10.10
C GLY A 354 10.50 30.26 8.58
N VAL A 355 10.46 29.13 7.86
CA VAL A 355 10.49 29.10 6.39
C VAL A 355 9.26 29.80 5.81
N LEU A 356 8.07 29.50 6.32
CA LEU A 356 6.83 30.14 5.87
C LEU A 356 6.86 31.66 6.07
N THR A 357 7.31 32.11 7.24
CA THR A 357 7.47 33.54 7.55
C THR A 357 8.43 34.22 6.57
N ARG A 358 9.55 33.57 6.23
CA ARG A 358 10.51 34.09 5.26
C ARG A 358 9.92 34.13 3.85
N ALA A 359 9.17 33.10 3.45
CA ALA A 359 8.50 33.06 2.14
C ALA A 359 7.47 34.19 2.00
N LEU A 360 6.64 34.42 3.02
CA LEU A 360 5.67 35.53 3.03
C LEU A 360 6.37 36.90 2.93
N LYS A 361 7.51 37.09 3.61
CA LYS A 361 8.31 38.32 3.48
C LYS A 361 8.85 38.52 2.06
N LEU A 362 9.32 37.45 1.40
CA LEU A 362 9.83 37.52 0.03
C LEU A 362 8.73 37.87 -1.00
N LEU A 363 7.48 37.55 -0.70
CA LEU A 363 6.34 37.84 -1.57
C LEU A 363 5.89 39.31 -1.51
N GLY A 364 6.35 40.09 -0.52
CA GLY A 364 6.01 41.51 -0.38
C GLY A 364 4.49 41.74 -0.39
N ASP A 365 4.04 42.70 -1.19
CA ASP A 365 2.61 43.06 -1.29
C ASP A 365 1.72 41.88 -1.72
N LYS A 366 2.24 40.89 -2.43
CA LYS A 366 1.47 39.70 -2.84
C LYS A 366 1.07 38.81 -1.66
N ALA A 367 1.78 38.91 -0.55
CA ALA A 367 1.47 38.15 0.67
C ALA A 367 0.10 38.53 1.26
N THR A 368 -0.43 39.72 0.94
CA THR A 368 -1.77 40.16 1.37
C THR A 368 -2.90 39.25 0.88
N ASN A 369 -2.67 38.50 -0.22
CA ASN A 369 -3.65 37.55 -0.74
C ASN A 369 -3.49 36.14 -0.15
N ILE A 370 -2.52 35.91 0.73
CA ILE A 370 -2.18 34.59 1.29
C ILE A 370 -2.48 34.58 2.78
N GLN A 371 -3.32 33.65 3.22
CA GLN A 371 -3.60 33.43 4.63
C GLN A 371 -2.97 32.10 5.09
N PRO A 372 -1.93 32.13 5.95
CA PRO A 372 -1.44 30.91 6.56
C PRO A 372 -2.39 30.43 7.67
N TYR A 373 -2.57 29.12 7.75
CA TYR A 373 -3.34 28.43 8.79
C TYR A 373 -2.45 27.36 9.44
N PHE A 374 -2.28 27.47 10.76
CA PHE A 374 -1.69 26.42 11.57
C PHE A 374 -2.83 25.59 12.19
N ILE A 375 -2.84 24.29 11.96
CA ILE A 375 -3.81 23.36 12.54
C ILE A 375 -3.05 22.42 13.48
N THR A 376 -3.39 22.47 14.77
CA THR A 376 -2.75 21.60 15.76
C THR A 376 -3.12 20.13 15.56
N LEU A 377 -2.13 19.26 15.75
CA LEU A 377 -2.30 17.80 15.83
C LEU A 377 -2.40 17.29 17.29
N ASP A 378 -2.35 18.19 18.28
CA ASP A 378 -2.48 17.88 19.73
C ASP A 378 -3.42 18.88 20.43
N PRO A 379 -4.74 18.83 20.17
CA PRO A 379 -5.71 19.78 20.73
C PRO A 379 -5.90 19.65 22.24
N GLU A 380 -5.42 18.58 22.88
CA GLU A 380 -5.45 18.43 24.35
C GLU A 380 -4.40 19.34 25.02
N ARG A 381 -3.25 19.54 24.37
CA ARG A 381 -2.18 20.43 24.85
C ARG A 381 -2.27 21.82 24.26
N ASP A 382 -2.59 21.91 22.98
CA ASP A 382 -2.71 23.15 22.21
C ASP A 382 -4.12 23.72 22.35
N THR A 383 -4.53 23.98 23.59
CA THR A 383 -5.84 24.58 23.88
C THR A 383 -5.88 26.05 23.46
N VAL A 384 -7.08 26.63 23.34
CA VAL A 384 -7.28 28.06 23.01
C VAL A 384 -6.46 28.97 23.93
N ASP A 385 -6.40 28.64 25.23
CA ASP A 385 -5.64 29.42 26.22
C ASP A 385 -4.11 29.34 26.02
N VAL A 386 -3.62 28.26 25.39
CA VAL A 386 -2.19 28.04 25.14
C VAL A 386 -1.75 28.62 23.79
N MET A 387 -2.65 28.65 22.80
CA MET A 387 -2.36 29.09 21.42
C MET A 387 -2.57 30.59 21.16
N ARG A 388 -3.07 31.33 22.14
CA ARG A 388 -3.28 32.77 22.07
C ARG A 388 -1.97 33.54 22.26
#